data_AF-A0A382UAB0-F1
#
_entry.id   AF-A0A382UAB0-F1
#
_cell.length_a   1.000
_cell.length_b   1.000
_cell.length_c   1.000
_cell.angle_alpha   90.00
_cell.angle_beta   90.00
_cell.angle_gamma   90.00
#
_symmetry.space_group_name_H-M   'P 1'
#
loop_
_entity.id
_entity.type
_entity.pdbx_description
1 polymer ?
#
loop_
_entity_poly.entity_id
_entity_poly.type
_entity_poly.pdbx_seq_one_letter_code
_entity_poly.pdbx_strand_id
1 'polypeptide(L)'
;KKIYNQYDTDTGIVEKVLIKNIIKKNIKFKLEKLINVPGKFDHKKLMKDVNAGLADVGFFICPIKMKKIIDLADKGKIVPKKSTYFDPKPADGLVNLLMNI
;
A
#
# COMPACT_ATOMS: atom_id res chain seq x y z
N LYS A 1 -25.00 2.64 1.60
CA LYS A 1 -24.31 1.86 2.66
C LYS A 1 -22.82 2.20 2.58
N LYS A 2 -22.14 2.60 3.67
CA LYS A 2 -20.69 2.90 3.62
C LYS A 2 -19.91 1.67 3.15
N ILE A 3 -19.02 1.86 2.18
CA ILE A 3 -18.22 0.79 1.55
C ILE A 3 -16.96 0.46 2.38
N TYR A 4 -16.56 1.38 3.26
CA TYR A 4 -15.37 1.27 4.12
C TYR A 4 -15.70 1.65 5.57
N ASN A 5 -14.85 1.20 6.49
CA ASN A 5 -14.96 1.46 7.93
C ASN A 5 -13.91 2.49 8.40
N GLN A 6 -13.97 2.89 9.67
CA GLN A 6 -13.06 3.91 10.24
C GLN A 6 -11.60 3.46 10.33
N TYR A 7 -11.34 2.15 10.27
CA TYR A 7 -10.01 1.55 10.35
C TYR A 7 -9.39 1.33 8.96
N ASP A 8 -10.17 1.48 7.90
CA ASP A 8 -9.65 1.36 6.55
C ASP A 8 -8.69 2.52 6.24
N THR A 9 -7.55 2.15 5.67
CA THR A 9 -6.56 3.08 5.14
C THR A 9 -6.92 3.42 3.70
N ASP A 10 -6.46 4.55 3.19
CA ASP A 10 -6.70 4.95 1.80
C ASP A 10 -6.19 3.88 0.83
N THR A 11 -5.03 3.29 1.13
CA THR A 11 -4.48 2.12 0.43
C THR A 11 -5.39 0.90 0.51
N GLY A 12 -6.01 0.64 1.66
CA GLY A 12 -6.95 -0.47 1.86
C GLY A 12 -8.25 -0.27 1.12
N ILE A 13 -8.71 0.98 0.99
CA ILE A 13 -9.87 1.34 0.18
C ILE A 13 -9.55 1.12 -1.30
N VAL A 14 -8.39 1.58 -1.79
CA VAL A 14 -7.98 1.34 -3.19
C VAL A 14 -7.89 -0.16 -3.49
N GLU A 15 -7.27 -0.95 -2.62
CA GLU A 15 -7.19 -2.40 -2.81
C GLU A 15 -8.57 -3.07 -2.79
N LYS A 16 -9.40 -2.77 -1.78
CA LYS A 16 -10.71 -3.42 -1.60
C LYS A 16 -11.75 -2.97 -2.61
N VAL A 17 -11.74 -1.70 -3.00
CA VAL A 17 -12.81 -1.10 -3.81
C VAL A 17 -12.39 -0.98 -5.26
N LEU A 18 -11.18 -0.53 -5.58
CA LEU A 18 -10.77 -0.40 -6.98
C LEU A 18 -10.30 -1.73 -7.52
N ILE A 19 -9.24 -2.31 -6.93
CA ILE A 19 -8.61 -3.52 -7.48
C ILE A 19 -9.60 -4.69 -7.50
N LYS A 20 -10.26 -4.99 -6.37
CA LYS A 20 -11.22 -6.10 -6.33
C LYS A 20 -12.43 -5.87 -7.23
N ASN A 21 -12.93 -4.65 -7.41
CA ASN A 21 -14.08 -4.43 -8.30
C ASN A 21 -13.69 -4.46 -9.78
N ILE A 22 -12.52 -3.93 -10.15
CA ILE A 22 -11.99 -4.04 -11.51
C ILE A 22 -11.83 -5.53 -11.88
N ILE A 23 -11.28 -6.34 -10.98
CA ILE A 23 -11.10 -7.79 -11.19
C ILE A 23 -12.43 -8.54 -11.16
N LYS A 24 -13.36 -8.23 -10.24
CA LYS A 24 -14.60 -9.01 -10.07
C LYS A 24 -15.71 -8.64 -11.04
N LYS A 25 -15.85 -7.37 -11.45
CA LYS A 25 -16.97 -6.93 -12.30
C LYS A 25 -16.72 -7.14 -13.79
N ASN A 26 -15.47 -7.24 -14.24
CA ASN A 26 -15.16 -7.56 -15.61
C ASN A 26 -14.57 -8.97 -15.70
N ILE A 27 -15.38 -9.92 -16.15
CA ILE A 27 -14.96 -11.31 -16.45
C ILE A 27 -13.79 -11.36 -17.46
N LYS A 28 -13.49 -10.25 -18.15
CA LYS A 28 -12.39 -10.13 -19.14
C LYS A 28 -11.02 -9.71 -18.59
N PHE A 29 -10.92 -9.13 -17.39
CA PHE A 29 -9.64 -8.60 -16.90
C PHE A 29 -9.13 -9.38 -15.70
N LYS A 30 -7.97 -10.02 -15.86
CA LYS A 30 -7.23 -10.67 -14.78
C LYS A 30 -6.08 -9.76 -14.37
N LEU A 31 -5.90 -9.56 -13.06
CA LEU A 31 -4.69 -8.92 -12.56
C LEU A 31 -3.51 -9.88 -12.75
N GLU A 32 -2.65 -9.59 -13.72
CA GLU A 32 -1.43 -10.39 -13.94
C GLU A 32 -0.33 -10.02 -12.96
N LYS A 33 -0.13 -8.71 -12.71
CA LYS A 33 0.99 -8.22 -11.90
C LYS A 33 0.59 -6.99 -11.09
N LEU A 34 0.99 -6.99 -9.82
CA LEU A 34 0.90 -5.83 -8.92
C LEU A 34 2.32 -5.36 -8.57
N ILE A 35 2.71 -4.19 -9.09
CA ILE A 35 4.02 -3.59 -8.86
C ILE A 35 3.88 -2.52 -7.76
N ASN A 36 4.77 -2.55 -6.77
CA ASN A 36 4.83 -1.53 -5.72
C ASN A 36 6.12 -0.73 -5.88
N VAL A 37 5.98 0.60 -5.94
CA VAL A 37 7.11 1.53 -6.07
C VAL A 37 7.52 2.01 -4.67
N PRO A 38 8.83 2.05 -4.33
CA PRO A 38 9.29 2.60 -3.06
C PRO A 38 8.81 4.04 -2.82
N GLY A 39 8.43 4.35 -1.58
CA GLY A 39 7.84 5.66 -1.22
C GLY A 39 8.79 6.86 -1.35
N LYS A 40 10.08 6.64 -1.62
CA LYS A 40 11.05 7.69 -1.94
C LYS A 40 10.85 8.31 -3.33
N PHE A 41 10.06 7.67 -4.19
CA PHE A 41 9.77 8.16 -5.53
C PHE A 41 8.41 8.85 -5.57
N ASP A 42 8.29 9.93 -6.35
CA ASP A 42 7.01 10.63 -6.53
C ASP A 42 6.15 10.05 -7.68
N HIS A 43 4.99 10.66 -7.91
CA HIS A 43 4.06 10.33 -8.98
C HIS A 43 4.66 10.32 -10.42
N LYS A 44 5.71 11.10 -10.71
CA LYS A 44 6.38 11.14 -12.02
C LYS A 44 7.03 9.80 -12.36
N LYS A 45 7.55 9.07 -11.36
CA LYS A 45 8.08 7.72 -11.59
C LYS A 45 6.97 6.76 -12.03
N LEU A 46 5.82 6.80 -11.37
CA LEU A 46 4.63 6.02 -11.75
C LEU A 46 4.17 6.39 -13.18
N MET A 47 4.11 7.68 -13.49
CA MET A 47 3.75 8.16 -14.83
C MET A 47 4.71 7.62 -15.90
N LYS A 48 6.02 7.67 -15.65
CA LYS A 48 7.03 7.11 -16.56
C LYS A 48 6.84 5.61 -16.77
N ASP A 49 6.58 4.86 -15.71
CA ASP A 49 6.41 3.41 -15.78
C ASP A 49 5.14 3.03 -16.56
N VAL A 50 4.04 3.77 -16.38
CA VAL A 50 2.80 3.59 -17.17
C VAL A 50 3.03 3.95 -18.64
N ASN A 51 3.63 5.10 -18.92
CA ASN A 51 3.91 5.54 -20.30
C ASN A 51 4.87 4.59 -21.04
N ALA A 52 5.74 3.88 -20.31
CA ALA A 52 6.64 2.87 -20.87
C ALA A 52 5.99 1.50 -21.05
N GLY A 53 4.70 1.34 -20.70
CA GLY A 53 3.99 0.06 -20.80
C GLY A 53 4.35 -0.95 -19.72
N LEU A 54 5.00 -0.54 -18.62
CA LEU A 54 5.32 -1.45 -17.50
C LEU A 54 4.09 -1.80 -16.64
N ALA A 55 3.06 -0.95 -16.68
CA ALA A 55 1.78 -1.15 -16.01
C ALA A 55 0.68 -0.38 -16.74
N ASP A 56 -0.54 -0.90 -16.71
CA ASP A 56 -1.70 -0.26 -17.35
C ASP A 56 -2.22 0.95 -16.55
N VAL A 57 -2.03 0.95 -15.23
CA VAL A 57 -2.51 1.99 -14.32
C VAL A 57 -1.58 2.14 -13.12
N GLY A 58 -1.40 3.37 -12.67
CA GLY A 58 -0.63 3.70 -11.47
C GLY A 58 -1.50 4.39 -10.41
N PHE A 59 -1.32 4.04 -9.15
CA PHE A 59 -1.98 4.70 -8.01
C PHE A 59 -0.94 5.42 -7.15
N PHE A 60 -1.11 6.72 -6.97
CA PHE A 60 -0.32 7.53 -6.05
C PHE A 60 -1.23 8.04 -4.94
N ILE A 61 -0.89 7.74 -3.69
CA ILE A 61 -1.77 7.94 -2.53
C ILE A 61 -0.94 8.62 -1.44
N CYS A 62 -1.58 9.51 -0.68
CA CYS A 62 -0.95 10.15 0.48
C CYS A 62 -0.49 9.10 1.51
N PRO A 63 0.70 9.28 2.09
CA PRO A 63 1.20 8.37 3.11
C PRO A 63 0.31 8.40 4.35
N ILE A 64 0.14 7.24 4.98
CA ILE A 64 -0.53 7.15 6.27
C ILE A 64 0.31 7.84 7.35
N LYS A 65 -0.34 8.61 8.23
CA LYS A 65 0.33 9.27 9.36
C LYS A 65 0.80 8.25 10.40
N MET A 66 1.97 8.47 11.01
CA MET A 66 2.50 7.56 12.03
C MET A 66 1.55 7.33 13.20
N LYS A 67 0.89 8.39 13.71
CA LYS A 67 -0.10 8.24 14.78
C LYS A 67 -1.23 7.26 14.41
N LYS A 68 -1.66 7.22 13.14
CA LYS A 68 -2.69 6.29 12.66
C LYS A 68 -2.14 4.86 12.54
N ILE A 69 -0.87 4.69 12.13
CA ILE A 69 -0.23 3.37 12.12
C ILE A 69 -0.18 2.78 13.53
N ILE A 70 0.28 3.56 14.52
CA ILE A 70 0.39 3.14 15.91
C ILE A 70 -1.00 2.78 16.47
N ASP A 71 -2.00 3.66 16.30
CA ASP A 71 -3.37 3.40 16.77
C ASP A 71 -4.02 2.15 16.14
N LEU A 72 -3.68 1.83 14.89
CA LEU A 72 -4.13 0.59 14.25
C LEU A 72 -3.41 -0.64 14.83
N ALA A 73 -2.10 -0.53 15.08
CA ALA A 73 -1.30 -1.61 15.67
C ALA A 73 -1.75 -1.93 17.11
N ASP A 74 -1.98 -0.91 17.95
CA ASP A 74 -2.48 -1.07 19.32
C ASP A 74 -3.84 -1.78 19.38
N LYS A 75 -4.64 -1.65 18.31
CA LYS A 75 -5.94 -2.34 18.14
C LYS A 75 -5.82 -3.71 17.50
N GLY A 76 -4.61 -4.23 17.31
CA GLY A 76 -4.35 -5.50 16.64
C GLY A 76 -4.80 -5.52 15.17
N LYS A 77 -4.88 -4.36 14.50
CA LYS A 77 -5.26 -4.26 13.08
C LYS A 77 -4.02 -4.25 12.19
N ILE A 78 -4.18 -4.83 11.01
CA ILE A 78 -3.12 -4.95 10.01
C ILE A 78 -3.47 -4.05 8.82
N VAL A 79 -2.48 -3.30 8.34
CA VAL A 79 -2.59 -2.50 7.10
C VAL A 79 -2.26 -3.36 5.86
N PRO A 80 -2.73 -2.98 4.67
CA PRO A 80 -2.35 -3.65 3.44
C PRO A 80 -0.85 -3.85 3.28
N LYS A 81 -0.46 -4.96 2.64
CA LYS A 81 0.97 -5.22 2.40
C LYS A 81 1.56 -4.11 1.52
N LYS A 82 2.76 -3.65 1.88
CA LYS A 82 3.52 -2.62 1.15
C LYS A 82 2.79 -1.26 1.04
N SER A 83 1.86 -0.96 1.95
CA SER A 83 1.21 0.36 2.03
C SER A 83 2.00 1.42 2.82
N THR A 84 3.12 1.03 3.43
CA THR A 84 3.98 1.89 4.24
C THR A 84 5.42 1.78 3.76
N TYR A 85 6.13 2.91 3.74
CA TYR A 85 7.56 3.00 3.43
C TYR A 85 8.24 3.84 4.50
N PHE A 86 9.30 3.32 5.11
CA PHE A 86 10.10 4.00 6.12
C PHE A 86 11.45 4.38 5.54
N ASP A 87 11.84 5.64 5.71
CA ASP A 87 13.14 6.16 5.31
C ASP A 87 13.67 7.13 6.38
N PRO A 88 14.81 6.83 7.05
CA PRO A 88 15.59 5.59 6.93
C PRO A 88 14.79 4.37 7.41
N LYS A 89 15.21 3.16 7.00
CA LYS A 89 14.61 1.93 7.53
C LYS A 89 14.84 1.88 9.05
N PRO A 90 13.85 1.39 9.83
CA PRO A 90 14.05 1.16 11.25
C PRO A 90 15.29 0.27 11.46
N ALA A 91 16.09 0.56 12.50
CA ALA A 91 17.22 -0.29 12.89
C ALA A 91 16.76 -1.57 13.62
N ASP A 92 15.56 -2.05 13.31
CA ASP A 92 14.88 -3.15 13.99
C ASP A 92 15.71 -4.44 13.94
N GLY A 93 16.35 -4.74 12.81
CA GLY A 93 17.21 -5.91 12.67
C GLY A 93 18.44 -5.89 13.60
N LEU A 94 19.05 -4.73 13.83
CA LEU A 94 20.18 -4.60 14.76
C LEU A 94 19.71 -4.74 16.21
N VAL A 95 18.58 -4.12 16.54
CA VAL A 95 17.99 -4.24 17.88
C VAL A 95 17.58 -5.69 18.16
N ASN A 96 16.97 -6.37 17.19
CA ASN A 96 16.57 -7.76 17.36
C ASN A 96 17.78 -8.69 17.56
N LEU A 97 18.85 -8.46 16.79
CA LEU A 97 20.11 -9.18 16.93
C LEU A 97 20.75 -8.98 18.32
N LEU A 98 20.73 -7.75 18.83
CA LEU A 98 21.30 -7.43 20.15
C LEU A 98 20.43 -7.93 21.30
N MET A 99 19.11 -7.96 21.13
CA MET A 99 18.17 -8.33 22.19
C MET A 99 17.84 -9.83 22.23
N ASN A 100 18.28 -10.62 21.23
CA ASN A 100 18.05 -12.07 21.17
C ASN A 100 16.55 -12.46 21.26
N ILE A 101 15.68 -11.62 20.68
CA ILE A 101 14.21 -11.78 20.63
C ILE A 101 13.80 -12.40 19.28
#